data_AF-A0A969PY22-F1
#
_entry.id   AF-A0A969PY22-F1
#
_cell.length_a   1.000
_cell.length_b   1.000
_cell.length_c   1.000
_cell.angle_alpha   90.00
_cell.angle_beta   90.00
_cell.angle_gamma   90.00
#
_symmetry.space_group_name_H-M   'P 1'
#
loop_
_entity.id
_entity.type
_entity.pdbx_description
1 polymer ?
#
loop_
_entity_poly.entity_id
_entity_poly.type
_entity_poly.pdbx_seq_one_letter_code
_entity_poly.pdbx_strand_id
1 'polypeptide(L)'
;MAQAPKKNFRKLDGILLLDKPQGLSSNQALQRARHLFRAEKAGHTGSLDPLATGLLIIVLGRGTKIQDLLMSEESCGLCVF
;
A
#
# COMPACT_ATOMS: atom_id res chain seq x y z
N MET A 1 -22.51 -4.97 -26.52
CA MET A 1 -21.74 -4.37 -25.41
C MET A 1 -20.90 -5.47 -24.77
N ALA A 2 -19.58 -5.49 -25.01
CA ALA A 2 -18.69 -6.50 -24.44
C ALA A 2 -18.50 -6.21 -22.94
N GLN A 3 -18.85 -7.18 -22.07
CA GLN A 3 -18.61 -7.07 -20.64
C GLN A 3 -17.10 -7.02 -20.38
N ALA A 4 -16.64 -5.95 -19.71
CA ALA A 4 -15.26 -5.88 -19.25
C ALA A 4 -14.96 -7.11 -18.38
N PRO A 5 -13.79 -7.76 -18.53
CA PRO A 5 -13.46 -8.95 -17.77
C PRO A 5 -13.52 -8.63 -16.27
N LYS A 6 -14.28 -9.42 -15.50
CA LYS A 6 -14.31 -9.32 -14.03
C LYS A 6 -12.87 -9.48 -13.54
N LYS A 7 -12.29 -8.41 -12.99
CA LYS A 7 -10.98 -8.47 -12.35
C LYS A 7 -11.12 -9.34 -11.11
N ASN A 8 -10.65 -10.59 -11.21
CA ASN A 8 -10.59 -11.50 -10.08
C ASN A 8 -9.50 -10.99 -9.12
N PHE A 9 -9.94 -10.45 -7.99
CA PHE A 9 -9.06 -10.22 -6.84
C PHE A 9 -8.79 -11.56 -6.16
N ARG A 10 -7.61 -11.70 -5.56
CA ARG A 10 -7.15 -12.91 -4.87
C ARG A 10 -6.72 -12.58 -3.44
N LYS A 11 -6.85 -13.55 -2.55
CA LYS A 11 -6.21 -13.52 -1.23
C LYS A 11 -4.70 -13.51 -1.41
N LEU A 12 -4.09 -12.37 -1.07
CA LEU A 12 -2.65 -12.16 -1.19
C LEU A 12 -2.17 -11.50 0.11
N ASP A 13 -1.19 -12.11 0.74
CA ASP A 13 -0.56 -11.63 1.97
C ASP A 13 0.85 -11.13 1.63
N GLY A 14 1.23 -9.95 2.13
CA GLY A 14 2.57 -9.42 1.89
C GLY A 14 2.75 -7.97 2.36
N ILE A 15 3.99 -7.50 2.25
CA ILE A 15 4.39 -6.12 2.52
C ILE A 15 5.10 -5.58 1.28
N LEU A 16 4.73 -4.37 0.87
CA LEU A 16 5.28 -3.65 -0.27
C LEU A 16 5.87 -2.34 0.25
N LEU A 17 7.18 -2.20 0.07
CA LEU A 17 7.90 -0.97 0.31
C LEU A 17 7.83 -0.13 -0.97
N LEU A 18 6.97 0.89 -0.97
CA LEU A 18 6.79 1.77 -2.12
C LEU A 18 7.50 3.09 -1.87
N ASP A 19 8.48 3.44 -2.70
CA ASP A 19 8.98 4.81 -2.73
C ASP A 19 7.93 5.71 -3.42
N LYS A 20 7.27 6.57 -2.64
CA LYS A 20 6.16 7.39 -3.12
C LYS A 20 6.72 8.60 -3.88
N PRO A 21 6.43 8.72 -5.19
CA PRO A 21 6.80 9.92 -5.93
C PRO A 21 5.97 11.12 -5.46
N GLN A 22 6.56 12.31 -5.61
CA GLN A 22 5.91 13.57 -5.26
C GLN A 22 4.62 13.75 -6.07
N GLY A 23 3.56 14.28 -5.43
CA GLY A 23 2.26 14.53 -6.07
C GLY A 23 1.30 13.34 -6.09
N LEU A 24 1.71 12.16 -5.63
CA LEU A 24 0.83 11.02 -5.44
C LEU A 24 0.36 10.95 -3.97
N SER A 25 -0.94 10.76 -3.72
CA SER A 25 -1.40 10.56 -2.34
C SER A 25 -1.14 9.11 -1.87
N SER A 26 -0.97 8.92 -0.56
CA SER A 26 -0.79 7.58 0.04
C SER A 26 -1.93 6.63 -0.31
N ASN A 27 -3.17 7.15 -0.38
CA ASN A 27 -4.34 6.38 -0.80
C ASN A 27 -4.34 6.02 -2.29
N GLN A 28 -3.87 6.92 -3.16
CA GLN A 28 -3.70 6.60 -4.59
C GLN A 28 -2.65 5.51 -4.81
N ALA A 29 -1.53 5.57 -4.08
CA ALA A 29 -0.51 4.53 -4.06
C ALA A 29 -1.10 3.18 -3.64
N LEU A 30 -1.83 3.16 -2.52
CA LEU A 30 -2.53 1.98 -2.02
C LEU A 30 -3.44 1.36 -3.09
N GLN A 31 -4.31 2.18 -3.71
CA GLN A 31 -5.26 1.70 -4.70
C GLN A 31 -4.56 1.13 -5.94
N ARG A 32 -3.47 1.77 -6.39
CA ARG A 32 -2.64 1.27 -7.49
C ARG A 32 -2.02 -0.08 -7.13
N ALA A 33 -1.38 -0.20 -5.96
CA ALA A 33 -0.78 -1.45 -5.50
C ALA A 33 -1.82 -2.57 -5.39
N ARG A 34 -2.99 -2.30 -4.77
CA ARG A 34 -4.09 -3.27 -4.66
C ARG A 34 -4.53 -3.78 -6.03
N HIS A 35 -4.61 -2.89 -7.02
CA HIS A 35 -5.01 -3.24 -8.38
C HIS A 35 -3.93 -4.02 -9.15
N LEU A 36 -2.66 -3.61 -9.02
CA LEU A 36 -1.52 -4.27 -9.67
C LEU A 36 -1.37 -5.71 -9.17
N PHE A 37 -1.43 -5.91 -7.85
CA PHE A 37 -1.29 -7.23 -7.25
C PHE A 37 -2.60 -8.05 -7.22
N ARG A 38 -3.71 -7.43 -7.64
CA ARG A 38 -5.07 -7.96 -7.55
C ARG A 38 -5.39 -8.46 -6.13
N ALA A 39 -4.96 -7.74 -5.11
CA ALA A 39 -5.18 -8.13 -3.72
C ALA A 39 -6.61 -7.83 -3.28
N GLU A 40 -7.29 -8.79 -2.65
CA GLU A 40 -8.64 -8.58 -2.07
C GLU A 40 -8.64 -7.50 -0.96
N LYS A 41 -7.56 -7.43 -0.18
CA LYS A 41 -7.40 -6.49 0.93
C LYS A 41 -6.01 -5.85 0.87
N ALA A 42 -5.95 -4.54 1.12
CA ALA A 42 -4.72 -3.78 1.24
C ALA A 42 -4.92 -2.64 2.26
N GLY A 43 -3.86 -2.26 2.95
CA GLY A 43 -3.76 -1.08 3.82
C GLY A 43 -2.37 -0.43 3.68
N HIS A 44 -2.18 0.75 4.27
CA HIS A 44 -0.88 1.41 4.35
C HIS A 44 -0.61 1.80 5.81
N THR A 45 0.65 1.87 6.23
CA THR A 45 1.01 2.05 7.66
C THR A 45 1.45 3.46 8.01
N GLY A 46 0.83 4.47 7.38
CA GLY A 46 1.19 5.88 7.55
C GLY A 46 0.58 6.73 6.44
N SER A 47 0.02 7.89 6.78
CA SER A 47 -0.41 8.87 5.78
C SER A 47 0.72 9.86 5.55
N LEU A 48 1.55 9.61 4.54
CA LEU A 48 2.46 10.64 4.04
C LEU A 48 1.65 11.70 3.30
N ASP A 49 1.90 12.97 3.59
CA ASP A 49 1.31 14.09 2.85
C ASP A 49 1.58 13.96 1.34
N PRO A 50 0.68 14.44 0.46
CA PRO A 50 0.88 14.38 -0.98
C PRO A 50 2.20 15.01 -1.47
N LEU A 51 2.71 16.00 -0.72
CA LEU A 51 3.98 16.70 -0.97
C LEU A 51 5.21 15.95 -0.44
N ALA A 52 5.02 15.00 0.50
CA ALA A 52 6.10 14.20 1.05
C ALA A 52 6.51 13.10 0.05
N THR A 53 7.76 13.11 -0.37
CA THR A 53 8.43 11.97 -1.01
C THR A 53 8.95 11.04 0.08
N GLY A 54 8.94 9.74 -0.15
CA GLY A 54 9.55 8.79 0.78
C GLY A 54 8.86 7.44 0.84
N LEU A 55 9.36 6.61 1.74
CA LEU A 55 8.93 5.23 1.89
C LEU A 55 7.51 5.13 2.45
N LEU A 56 6.60 4.60 1.63
CA LEU A 56 5.26 4.20 2.01
C LEU A 56 5.19 2.67 2.10
N ILE A 57 4.92 2.16 3.30
CA ILE A 57 4.71 0.73 3.51
C ILE A 57 3.23 0.39 3.22
N ILE A 58 3.01 -0.47 2.24
CA ILE A 58 1.71 -1.02 1.87
C ILE A 58 1.66 -2.47 2.33
N VAL A 59 0.62 -2.82 3.07
CA VAL A 59 0.39 -4.17 3.59
C VAL A 59 -0.80 -4.80 2.88
N LEU A 60 -0.68 -6.06 2.45
CA LEU A 60 -1.69 -6.80 1.70
C LEU A 60 -2.26 -7.94 2.55
N GLY A 61 -3.56 -8.21 2.39
CA GLY A 61 -4.24 -9.36 3.00
C GLY A 61 -4.19 -9.34 4.52
N ARG A 62 -3.66 -10.41 5.11
CA ARG A 62 -3.44 -10.57 6.56
C ARG A 62 -2.36 -9.64 7.11
N GLY A 63 -1.47 -9.12 6.25
CA GLY A 63 -0.47 -8.12 6.63
C GLY A 63 -1.09 -6.84 7.19
N THR A 64 -2.36 -6.54 6.84
CA THR A 64 -3.07 -5.40 7.44
C THR A 64 -3.27 -5.53 8.95
N LYS A 65 -3.12 -6.71 9.55
CA LYS A 65 -3.19 -6.86 11.02
C LYS A 65 -1.96 -6.31 11.73
N ILE A 66 -0.86 -6.16 11.01
CA ILE A 66 0.42 -5.62 11.51
C ILE A 66 0.45 -4.09 11.31
N GLN A 67 -0.55 -3.52 10.62
CA GLN A 67 -0.63 -2.08 10.38
C GLN A 67 -0.59 -1.28 11.69
N ASP A 68 -1.29 -1.75 12.73
CA ASP A 68 -1.41 -1.05 14.02
C ASP A 68 -0.08 -1.11 14.79
N LEU A 69 0.69 -2.19 14.63
CA LEU A 69 2.03 -2.33 15.18
C LEU A 69 3.02 -1.37 14.48
N LEU A 70 2.91 -1.24 13.15
CA LEU A 70 3.77 -0.38 12.35
C LEU A 70 3.44 1.12 12.49
N MET A 71 2.18 1.47 12.79
CA MET A 71 1.78 2.86 13.07
C MET A 71 2.19 3.34 14.46
N SER A 72 2.58 2.45 15.37
CA SER A 72 3.02 2.83 16.72
C SER A 72 4.45 3.43 16.75
N GLU A 73 5.19 3.36 15.64
CA GLU A 73 6.55 3.90 15.52
C GLU A 73 6.58 5.01 14.45
N GLU A 74 5.95 6.15 14.75
CA GLU A 74 6.09 7.34 13.91
C GLU A 74 7.58 7.73 13.80
N SER A 75 8.04 7.94 12.56
CA SER A 75 9.36 8.44 12.15
C SER A 75 10.53 7.45 11.95
N CYS A 76 10.31 6.14 11.78
CA CYS A 76 11.40 5.29 11.31
C CYS A 76 11.53 5.32 9.78
N GLY A 77 12.42 6.18 9.29
CA GLY A 77 13.01 6.05 7.95
C GLY A 77 13.80 4.75 7.86
N LEU A 78 13.11 3.64 7.65
CA LEU A 78 13.74 2.35 7.40
C LEU A 78 14.19 2.29 5.93
N CYS A 79 15.30 2.94 5.62
CA CYS A 79 16.09 2.60 4.44
C CYS A 79 16.60 1.17 4.60
N VAL A 80 16.05 0.23 3.82
CA VAL A 80 16.64 -1.10 3.64
C VAL A 80 17.38 -1.07 2.30
N PHE A 81 18.72 -1.19 2.36
CA PHE A 81 19.59 -1.39 1.19
C PHE A 81 19.31 -2.73 0.50
#